data_AF-A0A0D8J9C1-F1
#
_entry.id   AF-A0A0D8J9C1-F1
#
_cell.length_a   1.000
_cell.length_b   1.000
_cell.length_c   1.000
_cell.angle_alpha   90.00
_cell.angle_beta   90.00
_cell.angle_gamma   90.00
#
_symmetry.space_group_name_H-M   'P 1'
#
loop_
_entity.id
_entity.type
_entity.pdbx_description
1 polymer ?
#
loop_
_entity_poly.entity_id
_entity_poly.type
_entity_poly.pdbx_seq_one_letter_code
_entity_poly.pdbx_strand_id
1 'polypeptide(L)'
;MEKRDNIEKLILENIETLNDNEPMEGHFARFEAKLNEQHKKKRTISLNMILKVAAAVVFVFLATNQAFIYFSPNNQGIFDSKTESASVTLASISPEYQEVEYYYTNSINTGMEQWNKWIEEGLISEDEQTMMNNELAEFETLYQNLQQDLTANPNDERVINAMLEYYQAKLSVINIIITKLEEVQQKTQEFEQETTAI
;
A
#
# COMPACT_ATOMS: atom_id res chain seq x y z
N MET A 1 11.81 35.75 71.92
CA MET A 1 12.30 34.36 72.13
C MET A 1 11.22 33.45 72.74
N GLU A 2 9.93 33.83 72.70
CA GLU A 2 8.88 33.23 73.54
C GLU A 2 8.05 32.13 72.83
N LYS A 3 8.22 31.95 71.51
CA LYS A 3 7.37 31.06 70.71
C LYS A 3 7.73 29.57 70.82
N ARG A 4 9.00 29.24 71.15
CA ARG A 4 9.49 27.86 71.27
C ARG A 4 8.93 27.19 72.53
N ASP A 5 8.94 27.92 73.63
CA ASP A 5 8.45 27.48 74.93
C ASP A 5 6.95 27.14 74.88
N ASN A 6 6.17 27.84 74.06
CA ASN A 6 4.74 27.57 73.89
C ASN A 6 4.45 26.24 73.17
N ILE A 7 5.24 25.89 72.15
CA ILE A 7 5.06 24.63 71.41
C ILE A 7 5.55 23.46 72.24
N GLU A 8 6.71 23.62 72.89
CA GLU A 8 7.25 22.59 73.78
C GLU A 8 6.30 22.32 74.96
N LYS A 9 5.76 23.38 75.57
CA LYS A 9 4.74 23.26 76.61
C LYS A 9 3.47 22.56 76.12
N LEU A 10 2.95 22.94 74.95
CA LEU A 10 1.79 22.28 74.34
C LEU A 10 2.02 20.79 74.08
N ILE A 11 3.21 20.42 73.58
CA ILE A 11 3.56 19.02 73.32
C ILE A 11 3.67 18.25 74.63
N LEU A 12 4.32 18.81 75.66
CA LEU A 12 4.50 18.17 76.96
C LEU A 12 3.17 18.01 77.71
N GLU A 13 2.30 19.02 77.69
CA GLU A 13 0.98 18.96 78.34
C GLU A 13 0.02 17.98 77.65
N ASN A 14 0.24 17.70 76.37
CA ASN A 14 -0.59 16.77 75.58
C ASN A 14 0.15 15.48 75.23
N ILE A 15 1.30 15.18 75.84
CA ILE A 15 2.14 14.05 75.41
C ILE A 15 1.43 12.71 75.57
N GLU A 16 0.59 12.57 76.60
CA GLU A 16 -0.26 11.38 76.78
C GLU A 16 -1.20 11.21 75.59
N THR A 17 -1.94 12.26 75.21
CA THR A 17 -2.91 12.20 74.09
C THR A 17 -2.25 12.08 72.72
N LEU A 18 -1.02 12.59 72.57
CA LEU A 18 -0.24 12.48 71.34
C LEU A 18 0.40 11.09 71.15
N ASN A 19 0.59 10.34 72.24
CA ASN A 19 1.18 9.01 72.22
C ASN A 19 0.13 7.88 72.33
N ASP A 20 -1.16 8.22 72.18
CA ASP A 20 -2.28 7.29 72.32
C ASP A 20 -2.34 6.20 71.23
N ASN A 21 -1.63 6.37 70.11
CA ASN A 21 -1.69 5.44 69.00
C ASN A 21 -0.32 5.20 68.38
N GLU A 22 0.15 3.96 68.47
CA GLU A 22 1.27 3.50 67.63
C GLU A 22 0.76 3.15 66.23
N PRO A 23 1.56 3.41 65.18
CA PRO A 23 1.20 2.97 63.84
C PRO A 23 1.16 1.44 63.80
N MET A 24 0.27 0.90 62.96
CA MET A 24 0.17 -0.55 62.75
C MET A 24 1.55 -1.15 62.43
N GLU A 25 1.77 -2.38 62.88
CA GLU A 25 3.00 -3.12 62.64
C GLU A 25 3.39 -3.11 61.16
N GLY A 26 4.69 -2.90 60.88
CA GLY A 26 5.21 -2.80 59.51
C GLY A 26 4.98 -1.45 58.80
N HIS A 27 4.48 -0.41 59.50
CA HIS A 27 4.36 0.94 58.95
C HIS A 27 5.68 1.49 58.40
N PHE A 28 6.78 1.35 59.14
CA PHE A 28 8.10 1.82 58.69
C PHE A 28 8.55 1.11 57.41
N ALA A 29 8.34 -0.20 57.31
CA ALA A 29 8.67 -0.97 56.10
C ALA A 29 7.83 -0.51 54.89
N ARG A 30 6.53 -0.26 55.07
CA ARG A 30 5.65 0.29 54.02
C ARG A 30 6.05 1.71 53.61
N PHE A 31 6.43 2.54 54.58
CA PHE A 31 6.90 3.90 54.34
C PHE A 31 8.21 3.89 53.55
N GLU A 32 9.18 3.08 53.96
CA GLU A 32 10.46 2.89 53.27
C GLU A 32 10.25 2.34 51.85
N ALA A 33 9.37 1.35 51.67
CA ALA A 33 9.03 0.82 50.36
C ALA A 33 8.47 1.92 49.44
N LYS A 34 7.56 2.76 49.94
CA LYS A 34 6.96 3.87 49.18
C LYS A 34 7.98 4.97 48.86
N LEU A 35 8.90 5.26 49.80
CA LEU A 35 9.98 6.22 49.60
C LEU A 35 10.95 5.74 48.51
N ASN A 36 11.35 4.47 48.56
CA ASN A 36 12.20 3.84 47.56
C ASN A 36 11.53 3.83 46.18
N GLU A 37 10.21 3.68 46.11
CA GLU A 37 9.46 3.73 44.85
C GLU A 37 9.43 5.14 44.24
N GLN A 38 9.36 6.19 45.06
CA GLN A 38 9.42 7.58 44.60
C GLN A 38 10.82 7.98 44.08
N HIS A 39 11.89 7.38 44.60
CA HIS A 39 13.26 7.62 44.14
C HIS A 39 13.66 6.79 42.90
N LYS A 40 12.83 5.84 42.46
CA LYS A 40 13.04 5.16 41.18
C LYS A 40 12.76 6.16 40.06
N LYS A 41 13.83 6.68 39.44
CA LYS A 41 13.73 7.46 38.19
C LYS A 41 12.97 6.62 37.17
N LYS A 42 11.71 7.00 36.90
CA LYS A 42 10.95 6.43 35.79
C LYS A 42 11.77 6.66 34.53
N ARG A 43 12.20 5.59 33.87
CA ARG A 43 12.92 5.67 32.60
C ARG A 43 11.94 6.22 31.57
N THR A 44 11.93 7.54 31.40
CA THR A 44 11.20 8.17 30.32
C THR A 44 12.06 8.07 29.08
N ILE A 45 11.50 7.51 28.02
CA ILE A 45 12.15 7.57 26.72
C ILE A 45 12.04 9.03 26.27
N SER A 46 13.17 9.70 26.10
CA SER A 46 13.16 11.08 25.63
C SER A 46 12.81 11.11 24.15
N LEU A 47 12.02 12.10 23.73
CA LEU A 47 11.69 12.32 22.32
C LEU A 47 12.96 12.43 21.45
N ASN A 48 14.05 12.98 22.00
CA ASN A 48 15.33 13.06 21.31
C ASN A 48 15.95 11.68 21.05
N MET A 49 15.75 10.71 21.95
CA MET A 49 16.19 9.33 21.73
C MET A 49 15.39 8.66 20.62
N ILE A 50 14.07 8.86 20.61
CA ILE A 50 13.17 8.34 19.56
C ILE A 50 13.54 8.94 18.20
N LEU A 51 13.76 10.25 18.14
CA LEU A 51 14.18 10.95 16.91
C LEU A 51 15.52 10.43 16.38
N LYS A 52 16.50 10.18 17.26
CA LYS A 52 17.79 9.60 16.86
C LYS A 52 17.64 8.18 16.30
N VAL A 53 16.79 7.35 16.93
CA VAL A 53 16.51 6.00 16.44
C VAL A 53 15.77 6.05 15.11
N ALA A 54 14.76 6.91 14.96
CA ALA A 54 14.04 7.09 13.71
C ALA A 54 14.97 7.55 12.57
N ALA A 55 15.85 8.53 12.84
CA ALA A 55 16.84 9.00 11.87
C ALA A 55 17.80 7.88 11.44
N ALA A 56 18.26 7.05 12.38
CA ALA A 56 19.12 5.91 12.06
C ALA A 56 18.40 4.86 11.19
N VAL A 57 17.14 4.55 11.48
CA VAL A 57 16.33 3.62 10.68
C VAL A 57 16.11 4.15 9.27
N VAL A 58 15.74 5.42 9.13
CA VAL A 58 15.58 6.07 7.82
C VAL A 58 16.89 6.04 7.04
N PHE A 59 18.02 6.36 7.69
CA PHE A 59 19.32 6.35 7.03
C PHE A 59 19.71 4.94 6.55
N VAL A 60 19.49 3.91 7.35
CA VAL A 60 19.74 2.51 6.95
C VAL A 60 18.85 2.14 5.76
N PHE A 61 17.57 2.49 5.79
CA PHE A 61 16.64 2.19 4.69
C PHE A 61 17.04 2.89 3.38
N LEU A 62 17.48 4.15 3.46
CA LEU A 62 17.98 4.88 2.30
C LEU A 62 19.29 4.30 1.78
N ALA A 63 20.21 3.93 2.68
CA ALA A 63 21.49 3.35 2.29
C ALA A 63 21.33 1.96 1.66
N THR A 64 20.44 1.11 2.19
CA THR A 64 20.14 -0.19 1.60
C THR A 64 19.43 -0.05 0.26
N ASN A 65 18.50 0.91 0.13
CA ASN A 65 17.86 1.23 -1.15
C ASN A 65 18.88 1.71 -2.19
N GLN A 66 19.79 2.61 -1.80
CA GLN A 66 20.83 3.14 -2.69
C GLN A 66 21.82 2.06 -3.13
N ALA A 67 22.22 1.17 -2.21
CA ALA A 67 23.09 0.04 -2.52
C ALA A 67 22.37 -0.96 -3.45
N PHE A 68 21.09 -1.25 -3.21
CA PHE A 68 20.28 -2.10 -4.08
C PHE A 68 20.22 -1.55 -5.51
N ILE A 69 20.02 -0.23 -5.67
CA ILE A 69 20.05 0.42 -6.99
C ILE A 69 21.43 0.28 -7.66
N TYR A 70 22.52 0.46 -6.92
CA TYR A 70 23.87 0.42 -7.50
C TYR A 70 24.33 -1.00 -7.89
N PHE A 71 23.88 -2.02 -7.16
CA PHE A 71 24.33 -3.41 -7.36
C PHE A 71 23.32 -4.29 -8.11
N SER A 72 22.10 -3.81 -8.41
CA SER A 72 21.12 -4.55 -9.21
C SER A 72 21.22 -4.17 -10.70
N PRO A 73 21.50 -5.11 -11.62
CA PRO A 73 21.69 -4.82 -13.04
C PRO A 73 20.41 -4.38 -13.79
N ASN A 74 19.23 -4.56 -13.18
CA ASN A 74 17.96 -4.04 -13.69
C ASN A 74 17.39 -3.05 -12.66
N ASN A 75 17.46 -1.76 -12.98
CA ASN A 75 16.99 -0.65 -12.16
C ASN A 75 15.49 -0.74 -11.87
N GLN A 76 15.12 -1.12 -10.65
CA GLN A 76 13.78 -0.90 -10.13
C GLN A 76 13.85 -0.59 -8.63
N GLY A 77 13.87 0.71 -8.30
CA GLY A 77 13.77 1.18 -6.92
C GLY A 77 12.32 1.11 -6.41
N ILE A 78 12.14 1.21 -5.09
CA ILE A 78 10.83 1.16 -4.40
C ILE A 78 9.89 2.32 -4.79
N PHE A 79 10.44 3.40 -5.35
CA PHE A 79 9.65 4.41 -6.05
C PHE A 79 9.83 4.15 -7.54
N ASP A 80 8.79 3.60 -8.19
CA ASP A 80 8.71 3.41 -9.64
C ASP A 80 8.72 4.77 -10.34
N SER A 81 9.90 5.38 -10.40
CA SER A 81 10.24 6.40 -11.38
C SER A 81 10.92 5.68 -12.53
N LYS A 82 10.16 4.87 -13.25
CA LYS A 82 10.51 4.57 -14.64
C LYS A 82 10.64 5.93 -15.32
N THR A 83 11.88 6.43 -15.40
CA THR A 83 12.27 7.27 -16.54
C THR A 83 12.42 6.30 -17.72
N GLU A 84 11.34 5.61 -18.07
CA GLU A 84 11.12 5.27 -19.46
C GLU A 84 11.02 6.63 -20.12
N SER A 85 11.99 6.95 -20.98
CA SER A 85 11.83 7.91 -22.04
C SER A 85 10.38 7.84 -22.50
N ALA A 86 9.57 8.87 -22.20
CA ALA A 86 8.14 8.87 -22.43
C ALA A 86 7.89 8.33 -23.83
N SER A 87 7.44 7.07 -23.90
CA SER A 87 7.33 6.34 -25.16
C SER A 87 6.36 7.11 -26.02
N VAL A 88 6.74 7.43 -27.25
CA VAL A 88 5.88 8.20 -28.18
C VAL A 88 4.60 7.40 -28.39
N THR A 89 3.45 7.98 -28.02
CA THR A 89 2.11 7.40 -28.23
C THR A 89 1.29 8.26 -29.17
N LEU A 90 0.09 7.80 -29.55
CA LEU A 90 -0.83 8.54 -30.41
C LEU A 90 -1.18 9.91 -29.80
N ALA A 91 -1.29 9.98 -28.47
CA ALA A 91 -1.53 11.22 -27.72
C ALA A 91 -0.47 12.30 -27.96
N SER A 92 0.76 11.92 -28.34
CA SER A 92 1.83 12.88 -28.62
C SER A 92 1.74 13.53 -30.01
N ILE A 93 0.90 13.00 -30.90
CA ILE A 93 0.79 13.46 -32.29
C ILE A 93 -0.22 14.60 -32.43
N SER A 94 -1.42 14.44 -31.88
CA SER A 94 -2.45 15.49 -31.88
C SER A 94 -3.45 15.34 -30.74
N PRO A 95 -4.17 16.43 -30.35
CA PRO A 95 -5.22 16.36 -29.34
C PRO A 95 -6.34 15.36 -29.68
N GLU A 96 -6.69 15.24 -30.96
CA GLU A 96 -7.72 14.31 -31.42
C GLU A 96 -7.28 12.86 -31.21
N TYR A 97 -6.02 12.54 -31.51
CA TYR A 97 -5.47 11.20 -31.26
C TYR A 97 -5.31 10.89 -29.78
N GLN A 98 -5.07 11.89 -28.94
CA GLN A 98 -5.07 11.73 -27.49
C GLN A 98 -6.46 11.31 -26.97
N GLU A 99 -7.53 11.92 -27.46
CA GLU A 99 -8.90 11.53 -27.08
C GLU A 99 -9.21 10.08 -27.49
N VAL A 100 -8.77 9.68 -28.68
CA VAL A 100 -8.96 8.32 -29.18
C VAL A 100 -8.18 7.29 -28.35
N GLU A 101 -6.90 7.57 -28.05
CA GLU A 101 -6.08 6.75 -27.17
C GLU A 101 -6.72 6.62 -25.78
N TYR A 102 -7.19 7.73 -25.22
CA TYR A 102 -7.89 7.74 -23.93
C TYR A 102 -9.15 6.89 -23.95
N TYR A 103 -9.97 7.00 -25.00
CA TYR A 103 -11.18 6.19 -25.14
C TYR A 103 -10.87 4.70 -25.14
N TYR A 104 -9.97 4.24 -26.02
CA TYR A 104 -9.66 2.82 -26.15
C TYR A 104 -8.98 2.27 -24.89
N THR A 105 -8.02 2.99 -24.32
CA THR A 105 -7.34 2.56 -23.09
C THR A 105 -8.32 2.43 -21.93
N ASN A 106 -9.24 3.38 -21.77
CA ASN A 106 -10.27 3.30 -20.75
C ASN A 106 -11.22 2.10 -20.97
N SER A 107 -11.69 1.87 -22.20
CA SER A 107 -12.55 0.72 -22.52
C SER A 107 -11.85 -0.62 -22.30
N ILE A 108 -10.58 -0.73 -22.69
CA ILE A 108 -9.75 -1.91 -22.43
C ILE A 108 -9.62 -2.15 -20.92
N ASN A 109 -9.34 -1.11 -20.14
CA ASN A 109 -9.22 -1.21 -18.69
C ASN A 109 -10.53 -1.69 -18.05
N THR A 110 -11.68 -1.16 -18.46
CA THR A 110 -12.99 -1.65 -17.98
C THR A 110 -13.18 -3.15 -18.26
N GLY A 111 -12.80 -3.62 -19.45
CA GLY A 111 -12.84 -5.05 -19.77
C GLY A 111 -11.90 -5.87 -18.89
N MET A 112 -10.69 -5.38 -18.65
CA MET A 112 -9.71 -6.05 -17.79
C MET A 112 -10.14 -6.07 -16.32
N GLU A 113 -10.81 -5.02 -15.82
CA GLU A 113 -11.39 -5.00 -14.48
C GLU A 113 -12.46 -6.08 -14.32
N GLN A 114 -13.34 -6.24 -15.32
CA GLN A 114 -14.33 -7.31 -15.34
C GLN A 114 -13.68 -8.70 -15.36
N TRP A 115 -12.64 -8.88 -16.16
CA TRP A 115 -11.86 -10.12 -16.20
C TRP A 115 -11.22 -10.45 -14.84
N ASN A 116 -10.57 -9.46 -14.20
CA ASN A 116 -9.95 -9.63 -12.90
C ASN A 116 -10.97 -9.99 -11.81
N LYS A 117 -12.16 -9.39 -11.86
CA LYS A 117 -13.26 -9.74 -10.96
C LYS A 117 -13.67 -11.20 -11.10
N TRP A 118 -13.75 -11.74 -12.32
CA TRP A 118 -14.06 -13.16 -12.51
C TRP A 118 -12.96 -14.09 -12.02
N ILE A 119 -11.69 -13.68 -12.09
CA ILE A 119 -10.60 -14.42 -11.45
C ILE A 119 -10.82 -14.49 -9.94
N GLU A 120 -11.17 -13.37 -9.29
CA GLU A 120 -11.44 -13.31 -7.85
C GLU A 120 -12.66 -14.15 -7.45
N GLU A 121 -13.68 -14.21 -8.30
CA GLU A 121 -14.89 -15.03 -8.10
C GLU A 121 -14.65 -16.52 -8.40
N GLY A 122 -13.46 -16.90 -8.87
CA GLY A 122 -13.11 -18.29 -9.19
C GLY A 122 -13.77 -18.82 -10.46
N LEU A 123 -14.21 -17.92 -11.35
CA LEU A 123 -14.91 -18.25 -12.60
C LEU A 123 -13.97 -18.46 -13.79
N ILE A 124 -12.67 -18.18 -13.60
CA ILE A 124 -11.61 -18.32 -14.61
C ILE A 124 -10.63 -19.40 -14.16
N SER A 125 -10.38 -20.36 -15.04
CA SER A 125 -9.37 -21.40 -14.85
C SER A 125 -7.96 -20.88 -15.09
N GLU A 126 -6.96 -21.61 -14.57
CA GLU A 126 -5.54 -21.29 -14.78
C GLU A 126 -5.14 -21.33 -16.27
N ASP A 127 -5.74 -22.24 -17.04
CA ASP A 127 -5.52 -22.34 -18.48
C ASP A 127 -6.09 -21.12 -19.24
N GLU A 128 -7.29 -20.66 -18.87
CA GLU A 128 -7.91 -19.45 -19.45
C GLU A 128 -7.12 -18.18 -19.10
N GLN A 129 -6.62 -18.09 -17.86
CA GLN A 129 -5.73 -17.01 -17.45
C GLN A 129 -4.42 -17.02 -18.25
N THR A 130 -3.83 -18.19 -18.47
CA THR A 130 -2.62 -18.35 -19.27
C THR A 130 -2.87 -17.95 -20.73
N MET A 131 -3.99 -18.36 -21.33
CA MET A 131 -4.39 -17.95 -22.67
C MET A 131 -4.51 -16.42 -22.77
N MET A 132 -5.26 -15.79 -21.85
CA MET A 132 -5.41 -14.33 -21.85
C MET A 132 -4.07 -13.61 -21.72
N ASN A 133 -3.20 -14.07 -20.83
CA ASN A 133 -1.88 -13.47 -20.63
C ASN A 133 -1.01 -13.57 -21.89
N ASN A 134 -1.06 -14.68 -22.61
CA ASN A 134 -0.33 -14.84 -23.87
C ASN A 134 -0.84 -13.87 -24.94
N GLU A 135 -2.17 -13.77 -25.12
CA GLU A 135 -2.77 -12.81 -26.06
C GLU A 135 -2.37 -11.36 -25.73
N LEU A 136 -2.42 -10.98 -24.45
CA LEU A 136 -2.00 -9.64 -24.01
C LEU A 136 -0.50 -9.39 -24.25
N ALA A 137 0.35 -10.41 -24.09
CA ALA A 137 1.78 -10.29 -24.36
C ALA A 137 2.09 -10.13 -25.85
N GLU A 138 1.33 -10.77 -26.73
CA GLU A 138 1.44 -10.58 -28.18
C GLU A 138 1.06 -9.14 -28.57
N PHE A 139 -0.06 -8.63 -28.03
CA PHE A 139 -0.45 -7.23 -28.22
C PHE A 139 0.62 -6.27 -27.71
N GLU A 140 1.19 -6.52 -26.53
CA GLU A 140 2.24 -5.65 -25.98
C GLU A 140 3.47 -5.62 -26.88
N THR A 141 3.90 -6.77 -27.38
CA THR A 141 5.04 -6.85 -28.30
C THR A 141 4.77 -6.06 -29.59
N LEU A 142 3.57 -6.19 -30.16
CA LEU A 142 3.17 -5.43 -31.33
C LEU A 142 3.15 -3.92 -31.05
N TYR A 143 2.64 -3.51 -29.90
CA TYR A 143 2.58 -2.11 -29.49
C TYR A 143 3.98 -1.49 -29.39
N GLN A 144 4.93 -2.18 -28.75
CA GLN A 144 6.32 -1.71 -28.62
C GLN A 144 6.97 -1.49 -30.00
N ASN A 145 6.73 -2.39 -30.96
CA ASN A 145 7.21 -2.21 -32.33
C ASN A 145 6.59 -0.98 -33.00
N LEU A 146 5.28 -0.78 -32.84
CA LEU A 146 4.59 0.39 -33.39
C LEU A 146 5.05 1.71 -32.74
N GLN A 147 5.34 1.70 -31.43
CA GLN A 147 5.92 2.85 -30.75
C GLN A 147 7.32 3.18 -31.27
N GLN A 148 8.13 2.17 -31.58
CA GLN A 148 9.44 2.37 -32.19
C GLN A 148 9.31 3.00 -33.58
N ASP A 149 8.39 2.49 -34.41
CA ASP A 149 8.12 3.02 -35.75
C ASP A 149 7.58 4.44 -35.71
N LEU A 150 6.71 4.75 -34.74
CA LEU A 150 6.16 6.09 -34.54
C LEU A 150 7.23 7.05 -34.06
N THR A 151 8.13 6.60 -33.17
CA THR A 151 9.27 7.41 -32.72
C THR A 151 10.21 7.74 -33.90
N ALA A 152 10.44 6.77 -34.79
CA ALA A 152 11.26 6.97 -35.98
C ALA A 152 10.59 7.88 -37.02
N ASN A 153 9.25 7.80 -37.15
CA ASN A 153 8.47 8.56 -38.13
C ASN A 153 7.14 9.07 -37.52
N PRO A 154 7.14 10.17 -36.75
CA PRO A 154 5.95 10.63 -36.00
C PRO A 154 4.74 11.02 -36.85
N ASN A 155 4.97 11.40 -38.12
CA ASN A 155 3.92 11.85 -39.04
C ASN A 155 3.57 10.80 -40.10
N ASP A 156 4.01 9.54 -39.96
CA ASP A 156 3.65 8.48 -40.90
C ASP A 156 2.22 7.99 -40.60
N GLU A 157 1.27 8.42 -41.44
CA GLU A 157 -0.14 8.02 -41.34
C GLU A 157 -0.34 6.50 -41.30
N ARG A 158 0.56 5.72 -41.91
CA ARG A 158 0.46 4.25 -41.89
C ARG A 158 0.71 3.71 -40.50
N VAL A 159 1.68 4.27 -39.78
CA VAL A 159 1.99 3.87 -38.40
C VAL A 159 0.87 4.31 -37.46
N ILE A 160 0.36 5.53 -37.64
CA ILE A 160 -0.78 6.06 -36.87
C ILE A 160 -2.01 5.16 -37.06
N ASN A 161 -2.34 4.81 -38.31
CA ASN A 161 -3.47 3.91 -38.61
C ASN A 161 -3.24 2.50 -38.03
N ALA A 162 -2.02 1.97 -38.10
CA ALA A 162 -1.69 0.69 -37.48
C ALA A 162 -1.84 0.71 -35.95
N MET A 163 -1.50 1.83 -35.27
CA MET A 163 -1.74 1.99 -33.84
C MET A 163 -3.23 2.08 -33.51
N LEU A 164 -4.04 2.74 -34.34
CA LEU A 164 -5.50 2.76 -34.18
C LEU A 164 -6.11 1.36 -34.36
N GLU A 165 -5.70 0.64 -35.40
CA GLU A 165 -6.12 -0.74 -35.66
C GLU A 165 -5.71 -1.66 -34.51
N TYR A 166 -4.50 -1.48 -33.95
CA TYR A 166 -4.06 -2.17 -32.74
C TYR A 166 -5.01 -1.96 -31.57
N TYR A 167 -5.37 -0.70 -31.25
CA TYR A 167 -6.29 -0.41 -30.14
C TYR A 167 -7.68 -1.02 -30.38
N GLN A 168 -8.18 -0.93 -31.61
CA GLN A 168 -9.47 -1.53 -32.01
C GLN A 168 -9.45 -3.06 -31.88
N ALA A 169 -8.39 -3.71 -32.38
CA ALA A 169 -8.23 -5.15 -32.33
C ALA A 169 -8.12 -5.63 -30.87
N LYS A 170 -7.30 -4.98 -30.05
CA LYS A 170 -7.13 -5.32 -28.64
C LYS A 170 -8.45 -5.22 -27.87
N LEU A 171 -9.19 -4.13 -28.05
CA LEU A 171 -10.52 -3.98 -27.43
C LEU A 171 -11.50 -5.04 -27.94
N SER A 172 -11.49 -5.33 -29.25
CA SER A 172 -12.38 -6.33 -29.84
C SER A 172 -12.12 -7.73 -29.27
N VAL A 173 -10.85 -8.14 -29.13
CA VAL A 173 -10.49 -9.43 -28.54
C VAL A 173 -10.94 -9.53 -27.10
N ILE A 174 -10.67 -8.51 -26.28
CA ILE A 174 -11.12 -8.48 -24.88
C ILE A 174 -12.64 -8.62 -24.78
N ASN A 175 -13.39 -7.86 -25.58
CA ASN A 175 -14.84 -7.94 -25.61
C ASN A 175 -15.35 -9.32 -26.03
N ILE A 176 -14.75 -9.93 -27.06
CA ILE A 176 -15.12 -11.28 -27.51
C ILE A 176 -14.91 -12.30 -26.39
N ILE A 177 -13.79 -12.22 -25.67
CA ILE A 177 -13.49 -13.14 -24.56
C ILE A 177 -14.52 -12.95 -23.44
N ILE A 178 -14.81 -11.70 -23.06
CA ILE A 178 -15.80 -11.38 -22.03
C ILE A 178 -17.18 -11.90 -22.41
N THR A 179 -17.68 -11.58 -23.60
CA THR A 179 -19.02 -12.01 -24.04
C THR A 179 -19.14 -13.53 -24.07
N LYS A 180 -18.11 -14.25 -24.54
CA LYS A 180 -18.14 -15.72 -24.57
C LYS A 180 -18.20 -16.33 -23.17
N LEU A 181 -17.50 -15.76 -22.21
CA LEU A 181 -17.55 -16.24 -20.83
C LEU A 181 -18.91 -15.98 -20.19
N GLU A 182 -19.52 -14.82 -20.44
CA GLU A 182 -20.89 -14.55 -19.99
C GLU A 182 -21.89 -15.57 -20.55
N GLU A 183 -21.80 -15.88 -21.84
CA GLU A 183 -22.65 -16.90 -22.48
C GLU A 183 -22.48 -18.29 -21.84
N VAL A 184 -21.25 -18.69 -21.52
CA VAL A 184 -20.95 -19.97 -20.87
C VAL A 184 -21.54 -20.01 -19.45
N GLN A 185 -21.39 -18.93 -18.69
CA GLN A 185 -21.95 -18.83 -17.33
C GLN A 185 -23.48 -18.88 -17.34
N GLN A 186 -24.14 -18.16 -18.25
CA GLN A 186 -25.60 -18.16 -18.37
C GLN A 186 -26.13 -19.57 -18.68
N LYS A 187 -25.53 -20.27 -19.64
CA LYS A 187 -25.91 -21.65 -19.97
C LYS A 187 -25.71 -22.62 -18.81
N THR A 188 -24.67 -22.43 -18.02
CA THR A 188 -24.40 -23.27 -16.83
C THR A 188 -25.49 -23.07 -15.77
N GLN A 189 -25.90 -21.81 -15.52
CA GLN A 189 -26.98 -21.49 -14.58
C GLN A 189 -28.36 -22.03 -15.04
N GLU A 190 -28.68 -21.93 -16.33
CA GLU A 190 -29.92 -22.48 -16.89
C GLU A 190 -29.99 -24.00 -16.70
N PHE A 191 -28.89 -24.71 -16.95
CA PHE A 191 -28.81 -26.16 -16.77
C PHE A 191 -28.95 -26.61 -15.30
N GLU A 192 -28.36 -25.87 -14.37
CA GLU A 192 -28.50 -26.14 -12.93
C GLU A 192 -29.94 -25.92 -12.43
N GLN A 193 -30.64 -24.88 -12.93
CA GLN A 193 -32.03 -24.63 -12.57
C GLN A 193 -32.98 -25.71 -13.09
N GLU A 194 -32.75 -26.22 -14.30
CA GLU A 194 -33.58 -27.25 -14.91
C GLU A 194 -33.41 -28.62 -14.21
N THR A 195 -32.20 -28.95 -13.77
CA THR A 195 -31.91 -30.19 -13.02
C THR A 195 -32.39 -30.17 -11.57
N THR A 196 -32.52 -28.99 -10.95
CA THR A 196 -33.03 -28.85 -9.57
C THR A 196 -34.57 -28.80 -9.50
N ALA A 197 -35.24 -28.59 -10.63
CA ALA A 197 -36.71 -28.53 -10.74
C ALA A 197 -37.37 -29.90 -11.04
N ILE A 198 -36.58 -30.97 -11.13
CA ILE A 198 -37.00 -32.37 -11.36
C ILE A 198 -36.81 -33.18 -10.08
#